data_AF-A0A485KJC5-F1
#
_entry.id   AF-A0A485KJC5-F1
#
_cell.length_a   1.000
_cell.length_b   1.000
_cell.length_c   1.000
_cell.angle_alpha   90.00
_cell.angle_beta   90.00
_cell.angle_gamma   90.00
#
_symmetry.space_group_name_H-M   'P 1'
#
loop_
_entity.id
_entity.type
_entity.pdbx_description
1 polymer ?
#
loop_
_entity_poly.entity_id
_entity_poly.type
_entity_poly.pdbx_seq_one_letter_code
_entity_poly.pdbx_strand_id
1 'polypeptide(L)'
;MFARVSNQVARRAATQARGFRKGSPTKFTENKMETGVADSILVADNSKYTIKALHATSLALTALVPTAIILSPSALNLPVDYALAVLIPVHSHIGLNAVASDYVPKNLQTLVRAGILGASFITLVGLLNLNITGSGVTETVKTIWRERPAPKGDHH
;
A
#
# COMPACT_ATOMS: atom_id res chain seq x y z
N MET A 1 1.96 67.59 -41.50
CA MET A 1 3.18 67.63 -40.65
C MET A 1 3.03 66.53 -39.60
N PHE A 2 3.60 65.35 -39.84
CA PHE A 2 3.36 64.13 -39.04
C PHE A 2 4.43 63.98 -37.95
N ALA A 3 4.00 63.78 -36.70
CA ALA A 3 4.86 63.58 -35.55
C ALA A 3 5.37 62.13 -35.45
N ARG A 4 6.68 61.95 -35.27
CA ARG A 4 7.34 60.66 -34.98
C ARG A 4 6.95 60.19 -33.58
N VAL A 5 6.16 59.12 -33.51
CA VAL A 5 5.90 58.38 -32.26
C VAL A 5 7.18 57.66 -31.83
N SER A 6 7.65 57.98 -30.63
CA SER A 6 8.91 57.50 -30.04
C SER A 6 8.86 56.00 -29.74
N ASN A 7 9.80 55.27 -30.34
CA ASN A 7 9.95 53.82 -30.28
C ASN A 7 10.50 53.27 -28.94
N GLN A 8 10.34 54.00 -27.83
CA GLN A 8 10.91 53.64 -26.53
C GLN A 8 9.94 52.87 -25.62
N VAL A 9 8.62 53.04 -25.78
CA VAL A 9 7.62 52.34 -24.97
C VAL A 9 7.48 50.87 -25.38
N ALA A 10 7.56 50.58 -26.68
CA ALA A 10 7.48 49.21 -27.20
C ALA A 10 8.66 48.31 -26.76
N ARG A 11 9.82 48.90 -26.44
CA ARG A 11 11.00 48.13 -26.00
C ARG A 11 10.95 47.72 -24.53
N ARG A 12 10.16 48.39 -23.69
CA ARG A 12 10.02 48.01 -22.26
C ARG A 12 8.99 46.92 -22.02
N ALA A 13 7.99 46.78 -22.90
CA ALA A 13 7.00 45.71 -22.79
C ALA A 13 7.54 44.33 -23.23
N ALA A 14 8.54 44.29 -24.12
CA ALA A 14 9.13 43.05 -24.60
C ALA A 14 10.07 42.36 -23.58
N THR A 15 10.60 43.09 -22.59
CA THR A 15 11.51 42.54 -21.56
C THR A 15 10.75 41.98 -20.35
N GLN A 16 9.43 42.09 -20.34
CA GLN A 16 8.55 41.40 -19.39
C GLN A 16 7.96 40.12 -19.99
N ALA A 17 8.66 39.52 -20.97
CA ALA A 17 8.42 38.15 -21.37
C ALA A 17 8.60 37.26 -20.14
N ARG A 18 7.46 36.77 -19.65
CA ARG A 18 7.26 35.74 -18.64
C ARG A 18 8.48 34.84 -18.53
N GLY A 19 9.39 35.23 -17.63
CA GLY A 19 10.43 34.32 -17.18
C GLY A 19 9.68 33.15 -16.60
N PHE A 20 9.69 32.02 -17.30
CA PHE A 20 9.37 30.75 -16.70
C PHE A 20 10.31 30.71 -15.49
N ARG A 21 9.79 30.94 -14.29
CA ARG A 21 10.54 30.66 -13.08
C ARG A 21 10.82 29.18 -13.20
N LYS A 22 12.01 28.85 -13.72
CA LYS A 22 12.69 27.61 -13.41
C LYS A 22 13.03 27.75 -11.93
N GLY A 23 11.99 27.76 -11.09
CA GLY A 23 12.14 27.25 -9.76
C GLY A 23 12.81 25.92 -10.01
N SER A 24 13.96 25.71 -9.39
CA SER A 24 14.41 24.36 -9.11
C SER A 24 13.13 23.66 -8.70
N PRO A 25 12.60 22.67 -9.46
CA PRO A 25 11.53 21.90 -8.90
C PRO A 25 12.11 21.51 -7.56
N THR A 26 11.46 21.93 -6.47
CA THR A 26 11.62 21.18 -5.25
C THR A 26 11.22 19.82 -5.75
N LYS A 27 12.22 19.00 -6.09
CA LYS A 27 12.03 17.58 -6.23
C LYS A 27 11.33 17.33 -4.92
N PHE A 28 10.01 17.11 -4.96
CA PHE A 28 9.37 16.28 -3.97
C PHE A 28 10.39 15.20 -3.78
N THR A 29 10.98 15.12 -2.59
CA THR A 29 12.16 14.34 -2.29
C THR A 29 11.76 12.89 -2.52
N GLU A 30 11.76 12.53 -3.79
CA GLU A 30 11.13 11.40 -4.41
C GLU A 30 12.22 10.36 -4.29
N ASN A 31 12.03 9.47 -3.33
CA ASN A 31 12.85 8.29 -3.13
C ASN A 31 14.33 8.61 -2.82
N LYS A 32 14.60 9.53 -1.88
CA LYS A 32 15.97 9.86 -1.44
C LYS A 32 16.30 9.49 0.00
N MET A 33 15.41 8.77 0.68
CA MET A 33 15.76 8.18 1.95
C MET A 33 16.44 6.83 1.67
N GLU A 34 17.78 6.84 1.63
CA GLU A 34 18.60 5.67 1.96
C GLU A 34 18.38 5.40 3.46
N THR A 35 17.17 4.98 3.80
CA THR A 35 16.74 4.74 5.18
C THR A 35 17.23 3.40 5.61
N GLY A 36 17.78 3.33 6.84
CA GLY A 36 18.03 2.05 7.49
C GLY A 36 16.77 1.18 7.49
N VAL A 37 16.96 -0.14 7.64
CA VAL A 37 15.87 -1.12 7.55
C VAL A 37 14.68 -0.74 8.46
N ALA A 38 14.95 -0.26 9.67
CA ALA A 38 13.92 0.18 10.61
C ALA A 38 13.07 1.35 10.08
N ASP A 39 13.70 2.36 9.50
CA ASP A 39 13.00 3.51 8.90
C ASP A 39 12.21 3.11 7.65
N SER A 40 12.72 2.15 6.86
CA SER A 40 11.99 1.64 5.69
C SER A 40 10.73 0.86 6.07
N ILE A 41 10.70 0.29 7.28
CA ILE A 41 9.53 -0.40 7.83
C ILE A 41 8.57 0.62 8.44
N LEU A 42 9.06 1.58 9.21
CA LEU A 42 8.19 2.58 9.85
C LEU A 42 7.62 3.59 8.83
N VAL A 43 8.40 3.97 7.82
CA VAL A 43 8.03 4.91 6.76
C VAL A 43 7.91 4.18 5.43
N ALA A 44 7.01 3.19 5.40
CA ALA A 44 6.92 2.21 4.31
C ALA A 44 6.47 2.77 2.95
N ASP A 45 6.01 4.02 2.86
CA ASP A 45 5.54 4.66 1.63
C ASP A 45 6.61 5.56 0.96
N ASN A 46 7.78 5.73 1.57
CA ASN A 46 8.81 6.66 1.07
C ASN A 46 9.98 5.95 0.33
N SER A 47 10.06 4.62 0.38
CA SER A 47 11.16 3.86 -0.22
C SER A 47 10.80 3.31 -1.60
N LYS A 48 11.75 3.40 -2.54
CA LYS A 48 11.61 2.77 -3.87
C LYS A 48 11.35 1.27 -3.78
N TYR A 49 11.97 0.60 -2.80
CA TYR A 49 11.83 -0.85 -2.63
C TYR A 49 10.46 -1.23 -2.09
N THR A 50 9.91 -0.44 -1.17
CA THR A 50 8.60 -0.70 -0.58
C THR A 50 7.47 -0.40 -1.58
N ILE A 51 7.60 0.63 -2.42
CA ILE A 51 6.66 0.85 -3.52
C ILE A 51 6.68 -0.29 -4.54
N LYS A 52 7.87 -0.81 -4.88
CA LYS A 52 7.97 -2.02 -5.71
C LYS A 52 7.33 -3.24 -5.04
N ALA A 53 7.55 -3.40 -3.73
CA ALA A 53 6.92 -4.47 -2.96
C ALA A 53 5.39 -4.31 -2.95
N LEU A 54 4.86 -3.09 -2.85
CA LEU A 54 3.41 -2.84 -2.96
C LEU A 54 2.87 -3.35 -4.28
N HIS A 55 3.47 -2.99 -5.42
CA HIS A 55 3.02 -3.48 -6.73
C HIS A 55 3.14 -4.99 -6.87
N ALA A 56 4.26 -5.58 -6.40
CA ALA A 56 4.47 -7.02 -6.45
C ALA A 56 3.42 -7.76 -5.61
N THR A 57 3.14 -7.27 -4.40
CA THR A 57 2.11 -7.85 -3.53
C THR A 57 0.71 -7.66 -4.09
N SER A 58 0.39 -6.54 -4.76
CA SER A 58 -0.89 -6.36 -5.46
C SER A 58 -1.11 -7.43 -6.52
N LEU A 59 -0.10 -7.65 -7.37
CA LEU A 59 -0.18 -8.65 -8.44
C LEU A 59 -0.25 -10.07 -7.86
N ALA A 60 0.56 -10.36 -6.84
CA ALA A 60 0.55 -11.63 -6.16
C ALA A 60 -0.82 -11.93 -5.53
N LEU A 61 -1.40 -10.99 -4.78
CA LEU A 61 -2.72 -11.16 -4.16
C LEU A 61 -3.82 -11.31 -5.21
N THR A 62 -3.76 -10.56 -6.31
CA THR A 62 -4.72 -10.67 -7.41
C THR A 62 -4.74 -12.08 -8.00
N ALA A 63 -3.58 -12.75 -8.10
CA ALA A 63 -3.49 -14.12 -8.57
C ALA A 63 -3.79 -15.16 -7.47
N LEU A 64 -3.34 -14.93 -6.24
CA LEU A 64 -3.48 -15.89 -5.14
C LEU A 64 -4.91 -16.02 -4.65
N VAL A 65 -5.71 -14.96 -4.64
CA VAL A 65 -7.11 -15.02 -4.18
C VAL A 65 -7.96 -16.01 -5.00
N PRO A 66 -8.03 -15.92 -6.35
CA PRO A 66 -8.77 -16.92 -7.13
C PRO A 66 -8.13 -18.31 -7.04
N THR A 67 -6.80 -18.38 -7.00
CA THR A 67 -6.07 -19.66 -6.83
C THR A 67 -6.45 -20.36 -5.53
N ALA A 68 -6.57 -19.62 -4.43
CA ALA A 68 -6.97 -20.13 -3.13
C ALA A 68 -8.39 -20.73 -3.17
N ILE A 69 -9.34 -20.02 -3.80
CA ILE A 69 -10.72 -20.48 -3.93
C ILE A 69 -10.79 -21.82 -4.69
N ILE A 70 -10.01 -21.95 -5.77
CA ILE A 70 -9.97 -23.14 -6.64
C ILE A 70 -9.31 -24.33 -5.92
N LEU A 71 -8.20 -24.10 -5.22
CA LEU A 71 -7.44 -25.19 -4.61
C LEU A 71 -8.07 -25.73 -3.33
N SER A 72 -8.86 -24.93 -2.61
CA SER A 72 -9.46 -25.39 -1.36
C SER A 72 -10.76 -26.22 -1.58
N PRO A 73 -11.03 -27.28 -0.78
CA PRO A 73 -10.19 -27.85 0.26
C PRO A 73 -9.16 -28.84 -0.35
N SER A 74 -7.87 -28.50 -0.30
CA SER A 74 -6.77 -29.40 -0.71
C SER A 74 -5.52 -29.10 0.09
N ALA A 75 -4.67 -30.11 0.28
CA ALA A 75 -3.33 -29.93 0.84
C ALA A 75 -2.46 -28.97 -0.01
N LEU A 76 -2.76 -28.84 -1.30
CA LEU A 76 -2.10 -27.86 -2.19
C LEU A 76 -2.42 -26.41 -1.83
N ASN A 77 -3.46 -26.15 -1.03
CA ASN A 77 -3.81 -24.81 -0.58
C ASN A 77 -2.93 -24.30 0.56
N LEU A 78 -2.23 -25.18 1.28
CA LEU A 78 -1.36 -24.82 2.39
C LEU A 78 -0.30 -23.75 2.04
N PRO A 79 0.50 -23.90 0.97
CA PRO A 79 1.45 -22.85 0.58
C PRO A 79 0.76 -21.54 0.17
N VAL A 80 -0.44 -21.61 -0.41
CA VAL A 80 -1.24 -20.43 -0.78
C VAL A 80 -1.73 -19.69 0.47
N ASP A 81 -2.19 -20.42 1.49
CA ASP A 81 -2.59 -19.84 2.77
C ASP A 81 -1.44 -19.14 3.49
N TYR A 82 -0.23 -19.72 3.48
CA TYR A 82 0.97 -19.06 4.03
C TYR A 82 1.35 -17.82 3.24
N ALA A 83 1.28 -17.87 1.90
CA ALA A 83 1.53 -16.70 1.07
C ALA A 83 0.52 -15.58 1.36
N LEU A 84 -0.78 -15.89 1.46
CA LEU A 84 -1.82 -14.93 1.82
C LEU A 84 -1.59 -14.33 3.21
N ALA A 85 -1.22 -15.16 4.20
CA ALA A 85 -0.97 -14.71 5.56
C ALA A 85 0.16 -13.67 5.67
N VAL A 86 1.15 -13.72 4.78
CA VAL A 86 2.25 -12.75 4.75
C VAL A 86 1.95 -11.57 3.83
N LEU A 87 1.42 -11.82 2.64
CA LEU A 87 1.22 -10.79 1.63
C LEU A 87 0.10 -9.81 2.00
N ILE A 88 -0.97 -10.28 2.65
CA ILE A 88 -2.08 -9.41 3.07
C ILE A 88 -1.60 -8.32 4.05
N PRO A 89 -0.92 -8.65 5.18
CA PRO A 89 -0.39 -7.64 6.08
C PRO A 89 0.66 -6.73 5.42
N VAL A 90 1.56 -7.26 4.60
CA VAL A 90 2.61 -6.45 3.95
C VAL A 90 2.01 -5.43 2.99
N HIS A 91 1.09 -5.87 2.11
CA HIS A 91 0.39 -4.99 1.18
C HIS A 91 -0.38 -3.89 1.93
N SER A 92 -1.13 -4.30 2.95
CA SER A 92 -1.94 -3.39 3.77
C SER A 92 -1.08 -2.42 4.57
N HIS A 93 0.08 -2.86 5.09
CA HIS A 93 1.00 -2.02 5.85
C HIS A 93 1.52 -0.85 5.02
N ILE A 94 1.98 -1.13 3.79
CA ILE A 94 2.49 -0.09 2.89
C ILE A 94 1.36 0.86 2.46
N GLY A 95 0.18 0.31 2.12
CA GLY A 95 -0.99 1.10 1.73
C GLY A 95 -1.48 2.02 2.86
N LEU A 96 -1.56 1.53 4.09
CA LEU A 96 -1.99 2.33 5.25
C LEU A 96 -0.98 3.44 5.58
N ASN A 97 0.32 3.21 5.36
CA ASN A 97 1.32 4.26 5.51
C ASN A 97 1.12 5.42 4.51
N ALA A 98 0.69 5.12 3.27
CA ALA A 98 0.33 6.14 2.30
C ALA A 98 -0.91 6.94 2.74
N VAL A 99 -1.94 6.27 3.27
CA VAL A 99 -3.11 6.94 3.87
C VAL A 99 -2.70 7.82 5.05
N ALA A 100 -1.78 7.36 5.90
CA ALA A 100 -1.27 8.16 7.01
C ALA A 100 -0.55 9.42 6.51
N SER A 101 0.21 9.34 5.42
CA SER A 101 0.84 10.52 4.81
C SER A 101 -0.15 11.56 4.31
N ASP A 102 -1.26 11.11 3.73
CA ASP A 102 -2.25 11.98 3.10
C ASP A 102 -3.13 12.72 4.13
N TYR A 103 -3.47 12.06 5.24
CA TYR A 103 -4.50 12.55 6.16
C TYR A 103 -4.03 12.84 7.58
N VAL A 104 -2.89 12.31 8.04
CA VAL A 104 -2.42 12.50 9.41
C VAL A 104 -1.51 13.73 9.49
N PRO A 105 -1.76 14.66 10.44
CA PRO A 105 -0.90 15.83 10.60
C PRO A 105 0.51 15.41 11.04
N LYS A 106 1.53 16.14 10.56
CA LYS A 106 2.96 15.76 10.68
C LYS A 106 3.41 15.46 12.12
N ASN A 107 2.84 16.14 13.11
CA ASN A 107 3.16 15.94 14.53
C ASN A 107 2.66 14.59 15.08
N LEU A 108 1.68 13.95 14.45
CA LEU A 108 1.12 12.65 14.86
C LEU A 108 1.53 11.50 13.95
N GLN A 109 2.17 11.77 12.81
CA GLN A 109 2.49 10.74 11.80
C GLN A 109 3.34 9.60 12.37
N THR A 110 4.39 9.90 13.15
CA THR A 110 5.24 8.84 13.73
C THR A 110 4.46 7.92 14.66
N LEU A 111 3.58 8.48 15.50
CA LEU A 111 2.74 7.70 16.41
C LEU A 111 1.76 6.80 15.63
N VAL A 112 1.10 7.36 14.62
CA VAL A 112 0.14 6.60 13.80
C VAL A 112 0.85 5.51 13.01
N ARG A 113 2.01 5.78 12.43
CA ARG A 113 2.83 4.79 11.70
C ARG A 113 3.31 3.66 12.61
N ALA A 114 3.71 3.97 13.84
CA ALA A 114 4.04 2.95 14.83
C ALA A 114 2.80 2.10 15.20
N GLY A 115 1.63 2.72 15.32
CA GLY A 115 0.36 2.01 15.51
C GLY A 115 0.01 1.09 14.34
N ILE A 116 0.18 1.56 13.11
CA ILE A 116 0.01 0.75 11.89
C ILE A 116 0.98 -0.43 11.90
N LEU A 117 2.26 -0.21 12.25
CA LEU A 117 3.24 -1.29 12.36
C LEU A 117 2.83 -2.34 13.39
N GLY A 118 2.39 -1.90 14.58
CA GLY A 118 1.87 -2.80 15.61
C GLY A 118 0.67 -3.62 15.12
N ALA A 119 -0.31 -2.97 14.48
CA ALA A 119 -1.47 -3.64 13.92
C ALA A 119 -1.10 -4.64 12.81
N SER A 120 -0.17 -4.28 11.92
CA SER A 120 0.33 -5.17 10.87
C SER A 120 1.04 -6.39 11.44
N PHE A 121 1.85 -6.21 12.48
CA PHE A 121 2.54 -7.32 13.15
C PHE A 121 1.55 -8.27 13.85
N ILE A 122 0.58 -7.72 14.59
CA ILE A 122 -0.48 -8.51 15.22
C ILE A 122 -1.26 -9.30 14.17
N THR A 123 -1.60 -8.66 13.05
CA THR A 123 -2.32 -9.31 11.94
C THR A 123 -1.50 -10.44 11.33
N LEU A 124 -0.20 -10.21 11.07
CA LEU A 124 0.71 -11.22 10.54
C LEU A 124 0.78 -12.45 11.45
N VAL A 125 1.01 -12.24 12.76
CA VAL A 125 1.05 -13.33 13.74
C VAL A 125 -0.30 -14.03 13.83
N GLY A 126 -1.41 -13.30 13.81
CA GLY A 126 -2.77 -13.85 13.84
C GLY A 126 -3.05 -14.75 12.64
N LEU A 127 -2.72 -14.32 11.42
CA LEU A 127 -2.92 -15.10 10.20
C LEU A 127 -1.99 -16.31 10.14
N LEU A 128 -0.73 -16.18 10.55
CA LEU A 128 0.19 -17.31 10.63
C LEU A 128 -0.29 -18.35 11.66
N ASN A 129 -0.72 -17.90 12.84
CA ASN A 129 -1.25 -18.78 13.86
C ASN A 129 -2.51 -19.52 13.38
N LEU A 130 -3.38 -18.83 12.62
CA LEU A 130 -4.57 -19.43 12.01
C LEU A 130 -4.23 -20.50 10.96
N ASN A 131 -3.10 -20.37 10.26
CA ASN A 131 -2.60 -21.41 9.35
C ASN A 131 -1.92 -22.59 10.05
N ILE A 132 -1.29 -22.34 11.20
CA ILE A 132 -0.57 -23.39 11.96
C ILE A 132 -1.53 -24.22 12.81
N THR A 133 -2.45 -23.55 13.50
CA THR A 133 -3.33 -24.17 14.51
C THR A 133 -4.76 -24.36 14.03
N GLY A 134 -5.19 -23.61 13.02
CA GLY A 134 -6.55 -23.63 12.48
C GLY A 134 -6.65 -24.33 11.12
N SER A 135 -7.77 -24.11 10.45
CA SER A 135 -8.04 -24.66 9.12
C SER A 135 -7.34 -23.94 7.96
N GLY A 136 -6.59 -22.86 8.23
CA GLY A 136 -6.02 -21.98 7.22
C GLY A 136 -6.95 -20.83 6.82
N VAL A 137 -6.37 -19.74 6.28
CA VAL A 137 -7.10 -18.51 5.93
C VAL A 137 -8.26 -18.81 4.97
N THR A 138 -8.01 -19.59 3.92
CA THR A 138 -9.00 -19.84 2.87
C THR A 138 -10.18 -20.68 3.35
N GLU A 139 -9.95 -21.79 4.07
CA GLU A 139 -11.05 -22.59 4.61
C GLU A 139 -11.82 -21.84 5.69
N THR A 140 -11.14 -21.01 6.49
CA THR A 140 -11.84 -20.15 7.47
C THR A 140 -12.81 -19.21 6.75
N VAL A 141 -12.42 -18.61 5.62
CA VAL A 141 -13.32 -17.76 4.84
C VAL A 141 -14.43 -18.57 4.18
N LYS A 142 -14.13 -19.73 3.58
CA LYS A 142 -15.15 -20.54 2.91
C LYS A 142 -16.14 -21.17 3.86
N THR A 143 -15.74 -21.52 5.08
CA THR A 143 -16.65 -22.05 6.11
C THR A 143 -17.69 -21.02 6.54
N ILE A 144 -17.37 -19.73 6.53
CA ILE A 144 -18.35 -18.64 6.75
C ILE A 144 -19.43 -18.62 5.66
N TRP A 145 -19.08 -19.02 4.42
CA TRP A 145 -20.00 -19.06 3.29
C TRP A 145 -20.65 -20.42 3.01
N ARG A 146 -20.29 -21.48 3.73
CA ARG A 146 -20.96 -22.79 3.61
C ARG A 146 -22.24 -22.79 4.44
N GLU A 147 -23.26 -23.47 3.93
CA GLU A 147 -24.45 -23.74 4.73
C GLU A 147 -24.09 -24.58 5.97
N ARG A 148 -24.80 -24.34 7.07
CA ARG A 148 -24.65 -25.15 8.28
C ARG A 148 -24.98 -26.60 7.91
N PRO A 149 -24.16 -27.59 8.34
CA PRO A 149 -24.51 -28.99 8.13
C PRO A 149 -25.91 -29.25 8.68
N ALA A 150 -26.78 -29.88 7.88
CA ALA A 150 -28.10 -30.30 8.36
C ALA A 150 -27.92 -31.16 9.63
N PRO A 151 -28.82 -31.03 10.63
CA PRO A 151 -28.78 -31.91 11.80
C PRO A 151 -28.76 -33.35 11.30
N LYS A 152 -27.78 -34.15 11.76
CA LYS A 152 -27.78 -35.60 11.47
C LYS A 152 -29.08 -36.15 12.04
N GLY A 153 -30.01 -36.49 11.15
CA GLY A 153 -31.20 -37.24 11.52
C GLY A 153 -30.75 -38.52 12.19
N ASP A 154 -31.16 -38.67 13.44
CA ASP A 154 -31.06 -39.82 14.28
C ASP A 154 -31.80 -40.98 13.60
N HIS A 155 -31.07 -41.72 12.77
CA HIS A 155 -31.51 -43.01 12.25
C HIS A 155 -31.47 -44.03 13.40
N HIS A 156 -32.53 -44.01 14.20
CA HIS A 156 -32.95 -45.11 15.07
C HIS A 156 -33.66 -46.19 14.24
#